data_AF-A0A166CJ00-F1
#
_entry.id   AF-A0A166CJ00-F1
#
_cell.length_a   1.000
_cell.length_b   1.000
_cell.length_c   1.000
_cell.angle_alpha   90.00
_cell.angle_beta   90.00
_cell.angle_gamma   90.00
#
_symmetry.space_group_name_H-M   'P 1'
#
loop_
_entity.id
_entity.type
_entity.pdbx_description
1 polymer ?
#
loop_
_entity_poly.entity_id
_entity_poly.type
_entity_poly.pdbx_seq_one_letter_code
_entity_poly.pdbx_strand_id
1 'polypeptide(L)'
;MSMEGRIISQEILSKFKDSNNIKNKFWIHRVNYEHLREINDNRILGAKKEKSLIMYKINPGDRLILYSTISTKNVRNRICFFAYTMVKEKICNGEILYDTLYSEKKLQLKGIKYFSEPIMISDIASDLDFIKDPDSIHNSLVSEYKQVSEEDFKKILNKTSLSKEYPSYLEEISFPLNDFLLNAINSLFLTIKSTTEIKQMEIKTFIMHFKHMLEEFDIFKTYDEVEDFYTKNVWKLGFKHNPSRNPDKFLVLYGKSGKKMRFSYISFK
;
A
#
# COMPACT_ATOMS: atom_id res chain seq x y z
N MET A 1 27.45 9.66 10.22
CA MET A 1 26.57 8.74 10.99
C MET A 1 26.56 9.18 12.44
N SER A 2 25.41 9.59 13.00
CA SER A 2 25.33 10.15 14.36
C SER A 2 25.41 9.06 15.44
N MET A 3 26.06 9.36 16.57
CA MET A 3 26.21 8.45 17.70
C MET A 3 24.86 8.03 18.31
N GLU A 4 23.82 8.85 18.19
CA GLU A 4 22.50 8.62 18.79
C GLU A 4 21.79 7.37 18.25
N GLY A 5 21.96 7.04 16.97
CA GLY A 5 21.35 5.84 16.37
C GLY A 5 21.93 4.53 16.89
N ARG A 6 23.21 4.51 17.30
CA ARG A 6 23.87 3.32 17.86
C ARG A 6 23.43 3.03 19.29
N ILE A 7 23.21 4.07 20.09
CA ILE A 7 22.86 3.93 21.52
C ILE A 7 21.48 3.27 21.67
N ILE A 8 20.51 3.66 20.85
CA ILE A 8 19.15 3.07 20.86
C ILE A 8 19.17 1.57 20.54
N SER A 9 20.07 1.14 19.64
CA SER A 9 20.19 -0.28 19.26
C SER A 9 20.71 -1.15 20.42
N GLN A 10 21.67 -0.65 21.19
CA GLN A 10 22.29 -1.37 22.30
C GLN A 10 21.37 -1.45 23.53
N GLU A 11 20.57 -0.43 23.79
CA GLU A 11 19.59 -0.41 24.88
C GLU A 11 18.38 -1.34 24.61
N ILE A 12 18.03 -1.53 23.34
CA ILE A 12 17.05 -2.54 22.92
C ILE A 12 17.65 -3.95 23.08
N LEU A 13 18.94 -4.11 22.77
CA LEU A 13 19.66 -5.38 22.91
C LEU A 13 19.80 -5.83 24.38
N SER A 14 19.97 -4.91 25.32
CA SER A 14 20.12 -5.22 26.75
C SER A 14 18.82 -5.68 27.42
N LYS A 15 17.66 -5.18 26.97
CA LYS A 15 16.33 -5.61 27.43
C LYS A 15 15.93 -7.03 26.99
N PHE A 16 16.80 -7.76 26.27
CA PHE A 16 16.53 -9.11 25.78
C PHE A 16 16.89 -10.25 26.73
N LYS A 17 17.50 -9.96 27.90
CA LYS A 17 17.96 -10.99 28.83
C LYS A 17 16.94 -11.47 29.87
N ASP A 18 15.86 -10.73 30.12
CA ASP A 18 14.93 -11.06 31.21
C ASP A 18 13.53 -11.47 30.72
N SER A 19 13.33 -12.77 30.46
CA SER A 19 12.03 -13.44 30.64
C SER A 19 12.13 -14.97 30.46
N ASN A 20 11.94 -15.70 31.56
CA ASN A 20 11.58 -17.13 31.72
C ASN A 20 11.72 -18.09 30.50
N ASN A 21 12.79 -18.89 30.55
CA ASN A 21 13.01 -20.29 30.12
C ASN A 21 12.23 -20.95 28.94
N ILE A 22 11.68 -20.18 28.01
CA ILE A 22 11.41 -20.61 26.63
C ILE A 22 12.28 -19.74 25.74
N LYS A 23 13.23 -20.35 25.02
CA LYS A 23 14.08 -19.61 24.09
C LYS A 23 13.20 -19.03 22.98
N ASN A 24 12.91 -17.73 23.07
CA ASN A 24 12.12 -17.00 22.08
C ASN A 24 12.68 -17.27 20.67
N LYS A 25 11.80 -17.57 19.73
CA LYS A 25 12.18 -17.83 18.35
C LYS A 25 12.09 -16.55 17.52
N PHE A 26 12.87 -16.55 16.45
CA PHE A 26 12.95 -15.46 15.50
C PHE A 26 12.34 -15.92 14.18
N TRP A 27 11.50 -15.07 13.61
CA TRP A 27 10.74 -15.38 12.40
C TRP A 27 10.81 -14.22 11.43
N ILE A 28 10.60 -14.53 10.15
CA ILE A 28 10.18 -13.55 9.15
C ILE A 28 8.77 -13.89 8.68
N HIS A 29 7.97 -12.85 8.41
CA HIS A 29 6.59 -13.00 7.95
C HIS A 29 6.30 -12.13 6.73
N ARG A 30 5.73 -12.76 5.70
CA ARG A 30 5.27 -12.08 4.49
C ARG A 30 3.92 -11.42 4.71
N VAL A 31 3.86 -10.12 4.61
CA VAL A 31 2.63 -9.34 4.72
C VAL A 31 2.14 -8.95 3.32
N ASN A 32 0.82 -9.01 3.08
CA ASN A 32 0.23 -8.39 1.89
C ASN A 32 0.22 -6.88 2.06
N TYR A 33 0.74 -6.14 1.07
CA TYR A 33 0.87 -4.68 1.14
C TYR A 33 -0.48 -4.00 1.42
N GLU A 34 -1.55 -4.47 0.79
CA GLU A 34 -2.92 -3.96 0.93
C GLU A 34 -3.45 -4.02 2.37
N HIS A 35 -2.94 -4.92 3.22
CA HIS A 35 -3.41 -5.10 4.60
C HIS A 35 -2.55 -4.34 5.62
N LEU A 36 -1.52 -3.61 5.18
CA LEU A 36 -0.56 -2.97 6.10
C LEU A 36 -1.21 -1.95 7.03
N ARG A 37 -2.16 -1.15 6.53
CA ARG A 37 -2.87 -0.15 7.35
C ARG A 37 -3.71 -0.83 8.44
N GLU A 38 -4.45 -1.87 8.10
CA GLU A 38 -5.25 -2.61 9.08
C GLU A 38 -4.39 -3.36 10.09
N ILE A 39 -3.23 -3.88 9.67
CA ILE A 39 -2.23 -4.49 10.56
C ILE A 39 -1.65 -3.44 11.51
N ASN A 40 -1.36 -2.24 11.02
CA ASN A 40 -0.87 -1.13 11.84
C ASN A 40 -1.88 -0.79 12.95
N ASP A 41 -3.15 -0.66 12.57
CA ASP A 41 -4.20 -0.16 13.45
C ASP A 41 -4.63 -1.23 14.47
N ASN A 42 -4.85 -2.47 14.02
CA ASN A 42 -5.35 -3.56 14.87
C ASN A 42 -4.23 -4.36 15.54
N ARG A 43 -3.01 -4.32 15.00
CA ARG A 43 -1.83 -5.06 15.50
C ARG A 43 -2.08 -6.56 15.58
N ILE A 44 -2.81 -7.10 14.61
CA ILE A 44 -3.10 -8.52 14.49
C ILE A 44 -2.48 -9.03 13.20
N LEU A 45 -1.89 -10.23 13.23
CA LEU A 45 -1.46 -11.00 12.06
C LEU A 45 -2.26 -12.29 11.94
N GLY A 46 -2.65 -12.64 10.71
CA GLY A 46 -3.25 -13.94 10.37
C GLY A 46 -2.30 -14.84 9.59
N ALA A 47 -2.81 -15.97 9.14
CA ALA A 47 -2.20 -16.73 8.04
C ALA A 47 -3.13 -16.75 6.84
N LYS A 48 -2.56 -16.83 5.64
CA LYS A 48 -3.32 -17.01 4.40
C LYS A 48 -4.09 -18.34 4.37
N LYS A 49 -3.56 -19.37 5.03
CA LYS A 49 -4.24 -20.66 5.19
C LYS A 49 -4.93 -20.69 6.54
N GLU A 50 -6.24 -20.88 6.51
CA GLU A 50 -7.13 -21.00 7.67
C GLU A 50 -6.56 -21.91 8.78
N LYS A 51 -5.97 -23.06 8.40
CA LYS A 51 -5.39 -24.05 9.33
C LYS A 51 -3.86 -24.12 9.26
N SER A 52 -3.19 -22.98 9.15
CA SER A 52 -1.73 -22.95 9.02
C SER A 52 -1.04 -23.55 10.26
N LEU A 53 -0.50 -24.76 10.11
CA LEU A 53 0.23 -25.49 11.16
C LEU A 53 1.43 -24.70 11.71
N ILE A 54 1.97 -23.76 10.93
CA ILE A 54 3.14 -22.97 11.35
C ILE A 54 2.77 -21.98 12.46
N MET A 55 1.54 -21.47 12.51
CA MET A 55 1.10 -20.56 13.57
C MET A 55 1.05 -21.24 14.94
N TYR A 56 0.96 -22.58 14.99
CA TYR A 56 1.07 -23.33 16.24
C TYR A 56 2.48 -23.26 16.83
N LYS A 57 3.51 -23.09 15.98
CA LYS A 57 4.92 -23.09 16.37
C LYS A 57 5.43 -21.73 16.86
N ILE A 58 4.70 -20.66 16.53
CA ILE A 58 4.99 -19.29 16.97
C ILE A 58 4.40 -19.10 18.35
N ASN A 59 5.11 -18.55 19.33
CA ASN A 59 4.63 -18.39 20.71
C ASN A 59 4.66 -16.93 21.19
N PRO A 60 3.92 -16.58 22.25
CA PRO A 60 4.10 -15.30 22.95
C PRO A 60 5.59 -15.06 23.27
N GLY A 61 6.09 -13.86 22.97
CA GLY A 61 7.51 -13.52 23.11
C GLY A 61 8.37 -13.75 21.88
N ASP A 62 7.90 -14.55 20.90
CA ASP A 62 8.58 -14.69 19.61
C ASP A 62 8.60 -13.35 18.87
N ARG A 63 9.66 -13.16 18.08
CA ARG A 63 9.92 -11.91 17.36
C ARG A 63 9.83 -12.15 15.86
N LEU A 64 9.24 -11.18 15.15
CA LEU A 64 9.04 -11.26 13.71
C LEU A 64 9.63 -10.03 13.04
N ILE A 65 10.32 -10.23 11.92
CA ILE A 65 10.54 -9.18 10.93
C ILE A 65 9.48 -9.33 9.84
N LEU A 66 8.84 -8.22 9.48
CA LEU A 66 7.82 -8.17 8.44
C LEU A 66 8.48 -7.79 7.12
N TYR A 67 8.07 -8.48 6.05
CA TYR A 67 8.50 -8.18 4.69
C TYR A 67 7.33 -8.19 3.72
N SER A 68 7.42 -7.39 2.67
CA SER A 68 6.44 -7.35 1.60
C SER A 68 7.10 -6.97 0.28
N THR A 69 6.37 -7.12 -0.81
CA THR A 69 6.74 -6.50 -2.07
C THR A 69 6.27 -5.05 -2.02
N ILE A 70 7.22 -4.11 -1.98
CA ILE A 70 6.93 -2.68 -1.95
C ILE A 70 7.21 -2.12 -3.35
N SER A 71 6.25 -1.35 -3.86
CA SER A 71 6.41 -0.55 -5.07
C SER A 71 6.45 0.92 -4.64
N THR A 72 7.58 1.58 -4.86
CA THR A 72 7.68 3.04 -4.70
C THR A 72 7.88 3.68 -6.06
N LYS A 73 7.58 4.99 -6.19
CA LYS A 73 7.66 5.74 -7.45
C LYS A 73 8.98 5.55 -8.23
N ASN A 74 10.08 5.24 -7.53
CA ASN A 74 11.42 5.08 -8.14
C ASN A 74 11.94 3.63 -8.11
N VAL A 75 11.17 2.67 -7.60
CA VAL A 75 11.63 1.28 -7.38
C VAL A 75 10.57 0.28 -7.87
N ARG A 76 10.84 -0.40 -8.99
CA ARG A 76 10.06 -1.56 -9.47
C ARG A 76 9.88 -2.55 -8.33
N ASN A 77 8.66 -3.05 -8.06
CA ASN A 77 8.32 -4.17 -7.15
C ASN A 77 9.52 -4.93 -6.53
N ARG A 78 10.07 -4.42 -5.42
CA ARG A 78 11.16 -5.11 -4.69
C ARG A 78 10.63 -5.73 -3.41
N ILE A 79 11.20 -6.88 -3.04
CA ILE A 79 10.90 -7.51 -1.76
C ILE A 79 11.78 -6.84 -0.71
N CYS A 80 11.15 -6.26 0.30
CA CYS A 80 11.83 -5.49 1.33
C CYS A 80 11.39 -5.91 2.73
N PHE A 81 12.33 -5.93 3.67
CA PHE A 81 12.04 -5.87 5.09
C PHE A 81 11.68 -4.43 5.47
N PHE A 82 10.64 -4.24 6.28
CA PHE A 82 10.13 -2.90 6.57
C PHE A 82 9.74 -2.65 8.03
N ALA A 83 9.63 -3.69 8.85
CA ALA A 83 9.30 -3.55 10.26
C ALA A 83 9.74 -4.78 11.06
N TYR A 84 9.77 -4.63 12.38
CA TYR A 84 9.81 -5.76 13.29
C TYR A 84 8.78 -5.63 14.41
N THR A 85 8.40 -6.77 14.97
CA THR A 85 7.37 -6.87 16.01
C THR A 85 7.64 -8.05 16.96
N MET A 86 6.81 -8.18 17.98
CA MET A 86 6.84 -9.26 18.96
C MET A 86 5.41 -9.71 19.27
N VAL A 87 5.22 -11.02 19.34
CA VAL A 87 3.94 -11.63 19.67
C VAL A 87 3.60 -11.35 21.13
N LYS A 88 2.41 -10.77 21.34
CA LYS A 88 1.80 -10.61 22.66
C LYS A 88 1.13 -11.91 23.09
N GLU A 89 0.22 -12.42 22.27
CA GLU A 89 -0.61 -13.59 22.57
C GLU A 89 -1.18 -14.21 21.29
N LYS A 90 -1.72 -15.42 21.42
CA LYS A 90 -2.46 -16.11 20.37
C LYS A 90 -3.95 -15.85 20.56
N ILE A 91 -4.62 -15.41 19.50
CA ILE A 91 -6.08 -15.31 19.46
C ILE A 91 -6.60 -16.50 18.66
N CYS A 92 -7.56 -17.23 19.22
CA CYS A 92 -8.26 -18.32 18.54
C CYS A 92 -9.73 -17.93 18.44
N ASN A 93 -10.10 -17.17 17.41
CA ASN A 93 -11.48 -16.82 17.11
C ASN A 93 -11.74 -16.93 15.60
N GLY A 94 -12.93 -17.41 15.23
CA GLY A 94 -13.33 -17.61 13.82
C GLY A 94 -13.79 -16.33 13.13
N GLU A 95 -13.34 -15.15 13.57
CA GLU A 95 -13.71 -13.90 12.95
C GLU A 95 -12.86 -13.64 11.69
N ILE A 96 -13.46 -13.00 10.68
CA ILE A 96 -12.74 -12.58 9.48
C ILE A 96 -11.68 -11.53 9.87
N LEU A 97 -10.47 -11.68 9.32
CA LEU A 97 -9.42 -10.67 9.33
C LEU A 97 -9.39 -9.94 8.00
N TYR A 98 -9.14 -8.64 8.04
CA TYR A 98 -8.91 -7.82 6.85
C TYR A 98 -10.02 -7.92 5.79
N ASP A 99 -11.27 -8.05 6.24
CA ASP A 99 -12.49 -8.25 5.46
C ASP A 99 -12.50 -9.41 4.44
N THR A 100 -11.41 -10.18 4.35
CA THR A 100 -11.14 -11.13 3.25
C THR A 100 -10.42 -12.40 3.70
N LEU A 101 -9.77 -12.40 4.87
CA LEU A 101 -8.96 -13.51 5.35
C LEU A 101 -9.63 -14.21 6.53
N TYR A 102 -10.13 -15.42 6.29
CA TYR A 102 -10.55 -16.29 7.38
C TYR A 102 -9.34 -17.01 7.98
N SER A 103 -9.03 -16.73 9.24
CA SER A 103 -7.94 -17.38 9.98
C SER A 103 -8.43 -17.74 11.37
N GLU A 104 -8.66 -19.03 11.62
CA GLU A 104 -9.08 -19.56 12.94
C GLU A 104 -8.11 -19.16 14.05
N LYS A 105 -6.84 -18.91 13.70
CA LYS A 105 -5.78 -18.48 14.62
C LYS A 105 -5.11 -17.21 14.14
N LYS A 106 -4.87 -16.31 15.08
CA LYS A 106 -4.31 -14.98 14.84
C LYS A 106 -3.25 -14.69 15.91
N LEU A 107 -2.32 -13.81 15.60
CA LEU A 107 -1.28 -13.35 16.51
C LEU A 107 -1.57 -11.90 16.87
N GLN A 108 -1.84 -11.63 18.14
CA GLN A 108 -1.84 -10.26 18.64
C GLN A 108 -0.39 -9.81 18.84
N LEU A 109 -0.06 -8.61 18.38
CA LEU A 109 1.27 -8.03 18.50
C LEU A 109 1.33 -7.05 19.67
N LYS A 110 2.48 -6.95 20.34
CA LYS A 110 2.70 -5.90 21.37
C LYS A 110 2.80 -4.50 20.76
N GLY A 111 3.22 -4.42 19.51
CA GLY A 111 3.45 -3.18 18.76
C GLY A 111 4.32 -3.45 17.54
N ILE A 112 4.33 -2.53 16.60
CA ILE A 112 5.11 -2.63 15.36
C ILE A 112 6.12 -1.50 15.38
N LYS A 113 7.38 -1.83 15.14
CA LYS A 113 8.47 -0.87 15.01
C LYS A 113 8.93 -0.87 13.57
N TYR A 114 8.62 0.20 12.88
CA TYR A 114 8.95 0.34 11.47
C TYR A 114 10.41 0.73 11.28
N PHE A 115 10.94 0.34 10.13
CA PHE A 115 12.24 0.80 9.68
C PHE A 115 12.09 2.22 9.14
N SER A 116 13.13 3.04 9.27
CA SER A 116 13.14 4.39 8.70
C SER A 116 13.18 4.34 7.17
N GLU A 117 13.86 3.33 6.62
CA GLU A 117 13.92 3.02 5.20
C GLU A 117 13.73 1.50 5.01
N PRO A 118 13.07 1.06 3.93
CA PRO A 118 12.92 -0.37 3.65
C PRO A 118 14.27 -0.98 3.26
N ILE A 119 14.60 -2.15 3.82
CA ILE A 119 15.81 -2.89 3.43
C ILE A 119 15.45 -3.85 2.31
N MET A 120 16.04 -3.67 1.13
CA MET A 120 15.86 -4.62 0.03
C MET A 120 16.55 -5.93 0.37
N ILE A 121 15.83 -7.05 0.22
CA ILE A 121 16.38 -8.36 0.57
C ILE A 121 17.58 -8.70 -0.31
N SER A 122 17.58 -8.26 -1.58
CA SER A 122 18.71 -8.40 -2.51
C SER A 122 20.02 -7.85 -1.97
N ASP A 123 19.95 -6.72 -1.27
CA ASP A 123 21.13 -5.95 -0.88
C ASP A 123 21.86 -6.56 0.32
N ILE A 124 21.17 -7.47 1.03
CA ILE A 124 21.70 -8.17 2.21
C ILE A 124 21.66 -9.69 2.06
N ALA A 125 21.27 -10.20 0.88
CA ALA A 125 21.03 -11.62 0.68
C ALA A 125 22.24 -12.50 0.98
N SER A 126 23.44 -12.04 0.58
CA SER A 126 24.72 -12.71 0.83
C SER A 126 25.08 -12.81 2.33
N ASP A 127 24.52 -11.93 3.16
CA ASP A 127 24.82 -11.88 4.59
C ASP A 127 23.91 -12.81 5.40
N LEU A 128 22.83 -13.35 4.82
CA LEU A 128 21.76 -14.06 5.53
C LEU A 128 21.80 -15.57 5.30
N ASP A 129 22.02 -16.33 6.36
CA ASP A 129 22.24 -17.78 6.27
C ASP A 129 20.97 -18.53 5.81
N PHE A 130 19.79 -17.99 6.12
CA PHE A 130 18.52 -18.57 5.66
C PHE A 130 18.26 -18.39 4.15
N ILE A 131 19.06 -17.58 3.45
CA ILE A 131 19.06 -17.39 2.00
C ILE A 131 20.17 -18.25 1.41
N LYS A 132 19.79 -19.41 0.88
CA LYS A 132 20.76 -20.38 0.34
C LYS A 132 21.41 -19.93 -0.96
N ASP A 133 20.69 -19.12 -1.72
CA ASP A 133 21.09 -18.66 -3.05
C ASP A 133 20.63 -17.20 -3.23
N PRO A 134 21.58 -16.24 -3.24
CA PRO A 134 21.28 -14.82 -3.48
C PRO A 134 20.69 -14.52 -4.85
N ASP A 135 20.95 -15.35 -5.87
CA ASP A 135 20.38 -15.18 -7.21
C ASP A 135 18.94 -15.72 -7.30
N SER A 136 18.52 -16.49 -6.28
CA SER A 136 17.19 -17.12 -6.21
C SER A 136 16.49 -16.89 -4.87
N ILE A 137 16.45 -15.63 -4.43
CA ILE A 137 15.85 -15.21 -3.15
C ILE A 137 14.41 -15.71 -2.97
N HIS A 138 13.62 -15.74 -4.05
CA HIS A 138 12.23 -16.20 -4.02
C HIS A 138 12.08 -17.61 -3.47
N ASN A 139 13.01 -18.52 -3.78
CA ASN A 139 12.99 -19.91 -3.28
C ASN A 139 13.15 -19.97 -1.75
N SER A 140 13.86 -18.99 -1.18
CA SER A 140 14.05 -18.87 0.26
C SER A 140 12.87 -18.22 0.98
N LEU A 141 11.93 -17.60 0.25
CA LEU A 141 10.78 -16.82 0.76
C LEU A 141 9.41 -17.40 0.37
N VAL A 142 9.35 -18.67 -0.03
CA VAL A 142 8.10 -19.34 -0.44
C VAL A 142 7.09 -19.42 0.72
N SER A 143 7.56 -19.60 1.95
CA SER A 143 6.70 -19.73 3.12
C SER A 143 6.29 -18.37 3.69
N GLU A 144 5.02 -18.24 4.03
CA GLU A 144 4.45 -17.04 4.66
C GLU A 144 5.10 -16.71 6.00
N TYR A 145 5.41 -17.74 6.79
CA TYR A 145 6.22 -17.64 8.00
C TYR A 145 7.47 -18.50 7.81
N LYS A 146 8.63 -17.99 8.19
CA LYS A 146 9.89 -18.76 8.18
C LYS A 146 10.65 -18.49 9.46
N GLN A 147 11.05 -19.54 10.16
CA GLN A 147 11.93 -19.40 11.32
C GLN A 147 13.34 -19.06 10.82
N VAL A 148 14.00 -18.11 11.46
CA VAL A 148 15.38 -17.69 11.15
C VAL A 148 16.25 -17.77 12.39
N SER A 149 17.57 -17.70 12.20
CA SER A 149 18.50 -17.61 13.33
C SER A 149 18.39 -16.25 14.03
N GLU A 150 18.79 -16.19 15.30
CA GLU A 150 18.92 -14.92 16.01
C GLU A 150 19.96 -14.01 15.35
N GLU A 151 20.99 -14.60 14.76
CA GLU A 151 22.06 -13.89 14.08
C GLU A 151 21.56 -13.20 12.81
N ASP A 152 20.84 -13.91 11.94
CA ASP A 152 20.21 -13.32 10.75
C ASP A 152 19.24 -12.21 11.13
N PHE A 153 18.46 -12.41 12.19
CA PHE A 153 17.54 -11.40 12.70
C PHE A 153 18.27 -10.12 13.12
N LYS A 154 19.42 -10.25 13.82
CA LYS A 154 20.27 -9.12 14.20
C LYS A 154 20.94 -8.46 13.00
N LYS A 155 21.43 -9.24 12.03
CA LYS A 155 22.03 -8.72 10.79
C LYS A 155 21.06 -7.79 10.05
N ILE A 156 19.78 -8.19 9.93
CA ILE A 156 18.74 -7.34 9.32
C ILE A 156 18.53 -6.06 10.15
N LEU A 157 18.30 -6.18 11.45
CA LEU A 157 18.03 -5.02 12.31
C LEU A 157 19.19 -4.01 12.34
N ASN A 158 20.43 -4.47 12.24
CA ASN A 158 21.61 -3.61 12.26
C ASN A 158 21.80 -2.79 10.97
N LYS A 159 21.08 -3.11 9.89
CA LYS A 159 21.15 -2.40 8.60
C LYS A 159 20.21 -1.19 8.52
N THR A 160 19.39 -0.97 9.54
CA THR A 160 18.38 0.09 9.53
C THR A 160 18.34 0.85 10.86
N SER A 161 17.80 2.07 10.82
CA SER A 161 17.28 2.75 12.01
C SER A 161 15.76 2.52 12.11
N LEU A 162 15.19 2.86 13.27
CA LEU A 162 13.75 2.70 13.51
C LEU A 162 13.04 4.04 13.35
N SER A 163 11.86 4.01 12.75
CA SER A 163 10.95 5.14 12.71
C SER A 163 10.10 5.18 13.99
N LYS A 164 9.81 6.40 14.47
CA LYS A 164 8.82 6.64 15.54
C LYS A 164 7.39 6.65 15.03
N GLU A 165 7.22 6.93 13.74
CA GLU A 165 5.93 7.12 13.07
C GLU A 165 5.75 6.08 11.95
N TYR A 166 4.52 5.95 11.46
CA TYR A 166 4.24 5.11 10.30
C TYR A 166 4.98 5.68 9.08
N PRO A 167 5.83 4.90 8.37
CA PRO A 167 6.67 5.47 7.33
C PRO A 167 5.90 5.88 6.08
N SER A 168 6.25 7.03 5.51
CA SER A 168 5.66 7.55 4.27
C SER A 168 5.88 6.65 3.04
N TYR A 169 6.87 5.76 3.05
CA TYR A 169 7.06 4.77 1.99
C TYR A 169 6.10 3.57 2.07
N LEU A 170 5.43 3.39 3.21
CA LEU A 170 4.32 2.44 3.41
C LEU A 170 2.97 3.14 3.41
N GLU A 171 2.96 4.47 3.40
CA GLU A 171 1.77 5.21 3.02
C GLU A 171 1.53 4.87 1.56
N GLU A 172 0.46 4.13 1.30
CA GLU A 172 -0.22 4.31 0.03
C GLU A 172 -0.39 5.82 -0.12
N ILE A 173 0.22 6.41 -1.15
CA ILE A 173 -0.21 7.72 -1.65
C ILE A 173 -1.61 7.48 -2.22
N SER A 174 -2.57 7.24 -1.32
CA SER A 174 -3.98 7.25 -1.56
C SER A 174 -4.40 8.70 -1.34
N PHE A 175 -4.07 9.56 -2.29
CA PHE A 175 -5.17 10.38 -2.77
C PHE A 175 -6.18 9.37 -3.29
N PRO A 176 -7.43 9.33 -2.78
CA PRO A 176 -8.43 8.46 -3.39
C PRO A 176 -8.36 8.73 -4.88
N LEU A 177 -8.05 7.71 -5.70
CA LEU A 177 -7.77 7.93 -7.13
C LEU A 177 -8.90 8.75 -7.77
N ASN A 178 -10.13 8.53 -7.30
CA ASN A 178 -11.30 9.31 -7.67
C ASN A 178 -11.18 10.81 -7.33
N ASP A 179 -10.66 11.18 -6.16
CA ASP A 179 -10.44 12.57 -5.75
C ASP A 179 -9.31 13.21 -6.55
N PHE A 180 -8.23 12.48 -6.81
CA PHE A 180 -7.18 12.91 -7.73
C PHE A 180 -7.77 13.18 -9.13
N LEU A 181 -8.52 12.23 -9.69
CA LEU A 181 -9.12 12.36 -11.02
C LEU A 181 -10.12 13.53 -11.06
N LEU A 182 -10.93 13.72 -10.02
CA LEU A 182 -11.85 14.86 -9.91
C LEU A 182 -11.10 16.20 -9.84
N ASN A 183 -10.04 16.28 -9.04
CA ASN A 183 -9.21 17.48 -8.94
C ASN A 183 -8.47 17.76 -10.25
N ALA A 184 -8.00 16.73 -10.95
CA ALA A 184 -7.37 16.85 -12.26
C ALA A 184 -8.35 17.34 -13.33
N ILE A 185 -9.58 16.79 -13.37
CA ILE A 185 -10.66 17.30 -14.24
C ILE A 185 -10.95 18.78 -13.94
N ASN A 186 -11.05 19.16 -12.67
CA ASN A 186 -11.28 20.54 -12.27
C ASN A 186 -10.12 21.46 -12.67
N SER A 187 -8.89 21.02 -12.49
CA SER A 187 -7.70 21.78 -12.88
C SER A 187 -7.64 21.97 -14.39
N LEU A 188 -7.94 20.94 -15.18
CA LEU A 188 -8.02 21.03 -16.64
C LEU A 188 -9.11 22.02 -17.07
N PHE A 189 -10.30 21.94 -16.47
CA PHE A 189 -11.40 22.87 -16.74
C PHE A 189 -11.00 24.32 -16.47
N LEU A 190 -10.43 24.59 -15.29
CA LEU A 190 -9.98 25.93 -14.91
C LEU A 190 -8.85 26.44 -15.80
N THR A 191 -7.92 25.56 -16.18
CA THR A 191 -6.83 25.89 -17.10
C THR A 191 -7.38 26.30 -18.46
N ILE A 192 -8.22 25.47 -19.09
CA ILE A 192 -8.82 25.81 -20.39
C ILE A 192 -9.63 27.11 -20.30
N LYS A 193 -10.42 27.28 -19.22
CA LYS A 193 -11.21 28.50 -18.98
C LYS A 193 -10.34 29.75 -18.84
N SER A 194 -9.16 29.64 -18.24
CA SER A 194 -8.27 30.80 -17.98
C SER A 194 -7.28 31.08 -19.12
N THR A 195 -6.90 30.07 -19.91
CA THR A 195 -5.87 30.19 -20.95
C THR A 195 -6.42 30.29 -22.37
N THR A 196 -7.73 30.12 -22.58
CA THR A 196 -8.35 30.15 -23.92
C THR A 196 -9.61 31.01 -23.96
N GLU A 197 -9.95 31.57 -25.13
CA GLU A 197 -11.17 32.37 -25.32
C GLU A 197 -12.42 31.53 -25.67
N ILE A 198 -12.29 30.20 -25.69
CA ILE A 198 -13.39 29.32 -26.11
C ILE A 198 -14.49 29.31 -25.04
N LYS A 199 -15.74 29.54 -25.48
CA LYS A 199 -16.90 29.59 -24.58
C LYS A 199 -17.41 28.21 -24.16
N GLN A 200 -17.14 27.19 -24.96
CA GLN A 200 -17.54 25.80 -24.74
C GLN A 200 -16.65 24.84 -25.55
N MET A 201 -16.60 23.58 -25.15
CA MET A 201 -15.88 22.49 -25.84
C MET A 201 -16.74 21.22 -25.87
N GLU A 202 -16.58 20.40 -26.90
CA GLU A 202 -17.20 19.07 -26.94
C GLU A 202 -16.69 18.20 -25.79
N ILE A 203 -17.60 17.50 -25.10
CA ILE A 203 -17.23 16.70 -23.93
C ILE A 203 -16.22 15.60 -24.31
N LYS A 204 -16.37 14.98 -25.49
CA LYS A 204 -15.44 13.96 -26.00
C LYS A 204 -14.03 14.53 -26.20
N THR A 205 -13.91 15.73 -26.76
CA THR A 205 -12.62 16.44 -26.90
C THR A 205 -12.03 16.77 -25.54
N PHE A 206 -12.85 17.21 -24.58
CA PHE A 206 -12.40 17.47 -23.21
C PHE A 206 -11.86 16.19 -22.53
N ILE A 207 -12.56 15.05 -22.69
CA ILE A 207 -12.13 13.74 -22.18
C ILE A 207 -10.80 13.31 -22.81
N MET A 208 -10.61 13.57 -24.10
CA MET A 208 -9.34 13.29 -24.79
C MET A 208 -8.19 14.12 -24.20
N HIS A 209 -8.38 15.42 -23.96
CA HIS A 209 -7.38 16.24 -23.27
C HIS A 209 -7.12 15.76 -21.84
N PHE A 210 -8.15 15.34 -21.12
CA PHE A 210 -8.01 14.78 -19.78
C PHE A 210 -7.20 13.48 -19.80
N LYS A 211 -7.45 12.58 -20.75
CA LYS A 211 -6.66 11.38 -20.94
C LYS A 211 -5.18 11.70 -21.20
N HIS A 212 -4.88 12.65 -22.09
CA HIS A 212 -3.49 13.06 -22.32
C HIS A 212 -2.84 13.66 -21.09
N MET A 213 -3.56 14.48 -20.31
CA MET A 213 -3.07 14.97 -19.04
C MET A 213 -2.74 13.82 -18.07
N LEU A 214 -3.55 12.77 -18.01
CA LEU A 214 -3.27 11.60 -17.15
C LEU A 214 -2.01 10.85 -17.58
N GLU A 215 -1.73 10.76 -18.88
CA GLU A 215 -0.52 10.13 -19.40
C GLU A 215 0.75 10.85 -18.92
N GLU A 216 0.72 12.19 -18.80
CA GLU A 216 1.83 12.99 -18.23
C GLU A 216 2.07 12.71 -16.74
N PHE A 217 1.08 12.15 -16.03
CA PHE A 217 1.19 11.71 -14.64
C PHE A 217 1.47 10.20 -14.51
N ASP A 218 1.88 9.53 -15.59
CA ASP A 218 2.08 8.07 -15.66
C ASP A 218 0.80 7.26 -15.35
N ILE A 219 -0.38 7.84 -15.57
CA ILE A 219 -1.69 7.18 -15.38
C ILE A 219 -2.24 6.77 -16.74
N PHE A 220 -1.99 5.52 -17.12
CA PHE A 220 -2.43 4.96 -18.38
C PHE A 220 -3.86 4.38 -18.25
N LYS A 221 -4.84 5.07 -18.85
CA LYS A 221 -6.23 4.61 -18.96
C LYS A 221 -6.70 4.66 -20.41
N THR A 222 -7.52 3.69 -20.81
CA THR A 222 -8.19 3.72 -22.10
C THR A 222 -9.18 4.89 -22.16
N TYR A 223 -9.52 5.34 -23.37
CA TYR A 223 -10.51 6.41 -23.53
C TYR A 223 -11.84 6.04 -22.87
N ASP A 224 -12.30 4.79 -23.05
CA ASP A 224 -13.56 4.29 -22.47
C ASP A 224 -13.55 4.33 -20.93
N GLU A 225 -12.43 3.99 -20.29
CA GLU A 225 -12.31 4.09 -18.83
C GLU A 225 -12.38 5.54 -18.32
N VAL A 226 -11.74 6.47 -19.05
CA VAL A 226 -11.77 7.90 -18.70
C VAL A 226 -13.16 8.49 -18.92
N GLU A 227 -13.83 8.10 -20.01
CA GLU A 227 -15.20 8.48 -20.32
C GLU A 227 -16.17 7.94 -19.27
N ASP A 228 -16.08 6.66 -18.91
CA ASP A 228 -16.93 6.05 -17.88
C ASP A 228 -16.75 6.75 -16.52
N PHE A 229 -15.51 7.05 -16.14
CA PHE A 229 -15.25 7.81 -14.92
C PHE A 229 -15.87 9.21 -14.96
N TYR A 230 -15.63 9.96 -16.05
CA TYR A 230 -16.15 11.32 -16.22
C TYR A 230 -17.68 11.34 -16.16
N THR A 231 -18.33 10.47 -16.94
CA THR A 231 -19.80 10.42 -17.04
C THR A 231 -20.48 10.15 -15.71
N LYS A 232 -19.88 9.29 -14.86
CA LYS A 232 -20.40 8.93 -13.54
C LYS A 232 -20.12 9.96 -12.44
N ASN A 233 -19.08 10.78 -12.58
CA ASN A 233 -18.56 11.59 -11.48
C ASN A 233 -18.60 13.10 -11.70
N VAL A 234 -18.69 13.61 -12.94
CA VAL A 234 -18.56 15.05 -13.23
C VAL A 234 -19.61 15.92 -12.54
N TRP A 235 -20.78 15.36 -12.18
CA TRP A 235 -21.81 16.08 -11.44
C TRP A 235 -21.30 16.61 -10.09
N LYS A 236 -20.26 16.00 -9.50
CA LYS A 236 -19.63 16.45 -8.25
C LYS A 236 -18.93 17.80 -8.40
N LEU A 237 -18.54 18.17 -9.62
CA LEU A 237 -17.79 19.40 -9.91
C LEU A 237 -18.70 20.58 -10.27
N GLY A 238 -20.01 20.36 -10.44
CA GLY A 238 -20.97 21.44 -10.69
C GLY A 238 -20.80 22.16 -12.03
N PHE A 239 -20.10 21.57 -13.00
CA PHE A 239 -19.93 22.17 -14.32
C PHE A 239 -21.26 22.31 -15.06
N LYS A 240 -21.36 23.35 -15.88
CA LYS A 240 -22.49 23.54 -16.78
C LYS A 240 -22.25 22.78 -18.08
N HIS A 241 -23.17 21.89 -18.43
CA HIS A 241 -23.17 21.17 -19.71
C HIS A 241 -24.33 21.61 -20.59
N ASN A 242 -24.09 21.73 -21.90
CA ASN A 242 -25.08 22.14 -22.89
C ASN A 242 -25.40 20.95 -23.84
N PRO A 243 -26.68 20.74 -24.20
CA PRO A 243 -27.07 19.75 -25.20
C PRO A 243 -26.72 20.21 -26.63
N SER A 244 -26.70 19.26 -27.58
CA SER A 244 -26.67 19.55 -29.02
C SER A 244 -27.91 19.00 -29.73
N ARG A 245 -28.08 19.37 -31.00
CA ARG A 245 -29.00 18.70 -31.93
C ARG A 245 -28.32 17.59 -32.74
N ASN A 246 -26.99 17.51 -32.70
CA ASN A 246 -26.23 16.48 -33.40
C ASN A 246 -26.14 15.20 -32.52
N PRO A 247 -26.74 14.08 -32.95
CA PRO A 247 -26.75 12.85 -32.18
C PRO A 247 -25.37 12.20 -32.00
N ASP A 248 -24.44 12.38 -32.94
CA ASP A 248 -23.09 11.79 -32.87
C ASP A 248 -22.21 12.41 -31.78
N LYS A 249 -22.62 13.60 -31.32
CA LYS A 249 -21.95 14.38 -30.27
C LYS A 249 -22.54 14.11 -28.89
N PHE A 250 -23.50 13.20 -28.73
CA PHE A 250 -24.08 12.93 -27.43
C PHE A 250 -23.18 12.08 -26.55
N LEU A 251 -23.10 12.49 -25.29
CA LEU A 251 -22.59 11.72 -24.18
C LEU A 251 -23.64 11.70 -23.07
N VAL A 252 -23.84 10.52 -22.48
CA VAL A 252 -24.76 10.34 -21.35
C VAL A 252 -24.03 10.67 -20.06
N LEU A 253 -24.45 11.72 -19.37
CA LEU A 253 -23.95 12.08 -18.04
C LEU A 253 -24.94 11.65 -16.96
N TYR A 254 -24.41 11.27 -15.80
CA TYR A 254 -25.17 10.84 -14.64
C TYR A 254 -25.21 11.95 -13.59
N GLY A 255 -26.39 12.24 -13.05
CA GLY A 255 -26.56 13.13 -11.90
C GLY A 255 -26.39 12.39 -10.56
N LYS A 256 -26.43 13.15 -9.45
CA LYS A 256 -26.31 12.63 -8.07
C LYS A 256 -27.26 11.46 -7.75
N SER A 257 -28.45 11.44 -8.35
CA SER A 257 -29.47 10.39 -8.16
C SER A 257 -29.40 9.25 -9.19
N GLY A 258 -28.38 9.21 -10.05
CA GLY A 258 -28.28 8.26 -11.16
C GLY A 258 -29.13 8.61 -12.38
N LYS A 259 -29.84 9.75 -12.38
CA LYS A 259 -30.60 10.24 -13.54
C LYS A 259 -29.66 10.50 -14.72
N LYS A 260 -29.98 9.90 -15.86
CA LYS A 260 -29.23 10.02 -17.12
C LYS A 260 -29.74 11.22 -17.92
N MET A 261 -28.83 12.04 -18.43
CA MET A 261 -29.14 13.13 -19.36
C MET A 261 -28.10 13.19 -20.48
N ARG A 262 -28.52 13.58 -21.68
CA ARG A 262 -27.63 13.67 -22.86
C ARG A 262 -27.12 15.09 -23.02
N PHE A 263 -25.80 15.21 -23.08
CA PHE A 263 -25.11 16.47 -23.31
C PHE A 263 -24.09 16.32 -24.43
N SER A 264 -23.61 17.43 -24.96
CA SER A 264 -22.57 17.43 -26.00
C SER A 264 -21.41 18.34 -25.66
N TYR A 265 -21.66 19.42 -24.93
CA TYR A 265 -20.65 20.43 -24.64
C TYR A 265 -20.52 20.69 -23.15
N ILE A 266 -19.31 20.97 -22.70
CA ILE A 266 -19.01 21.62 -21.43
C ILE A 266 -18.89 23.13 -21.65
N SER A 267 -19.48 23.93 -20.77
CA SER A 267 -19.49 25.40 -20.83
C SER A 267 -18.38 25.97 -19.95
N PHE A 268 -17.56 26.87 -20.52
CA PHE A 268 -16.53 27.60 -19.77
C PHE A 268 -16.96 29.02 -19.39
N LYS A 269 -18.11 29.49 -19.87
CA LYS A 269 -18.72 30.75 -19.42
C LYS A 269 -18.90 30.76 -17.90
#